data_AF-A0A1I2D3F6-F1
#
_entry.id   AF-A0A1I2D3F6-F1
#
_cell.length_a   1.000
_cell.length_b   1.000
_cell.length_c   1.000
_cell.angle_alpha   90.00
_cell.angle_beta   90.00
_cell.angle_gamma   90.00
#
_symmetry.space_group_name_H-M   'P 1'
#
loop_
_entity.id
_entity.type
_entity.pdbx_description
1 polymer ?
#
loop_
_entity_poly.entity_id
_entity_poly.type
_entity_poly.pdbx_seq_one_letter_code
_entity_poly.pdbx_strand_id
1 'polypeptide(L)'
;MIVPLYAENIVVGIVFQNQFNWYISTKEYWILDYKKYGINNENLFDNEREGIIVLDETTVSEFLNKIIEYKVEIDELKEKFLFSVEIDEDNAIYDYRPSLLINFDEKFLYSTFPEYTSFEEYIPDKWIGEYKNFYGLIDESFKYWCNDNENYFEGDIS
;
A
#
# COMPACT_ATOMS: atom_id res chain seq x y z
N MET A 1 -14.71 7.69 5.07
CA MET A 1 -13.36 7.08 5.07
C MET A 1 -13.47 5.66 5.58
N ILE A 2 -12.71 4.75 4.99
CA ILE A 2 -12.65 3.33 5.33
C ILE A 2 -11.60 3.12 6.44
N VAL A 3 -11.91 2.30 7.44
CA VAL A 3 -10.97 1.86 8.48
C VAL A 3 -10.32 0.57 7.97
N PRO A 4 -8.98 0.40 8.03
CA PRO A 4 -8.36 -0.83 7.61
C PRO A 4 -8.81 -1.98 8.52
N LEU A 5 -9.20 -3.09 7.90
CA LEU A 5 -9.51 -4.34 8.58
C LEU A 5 -8.60 -5.40 7.96
N TYR A 6 -7.82 -6.09 8.78
CA TYR A 6 -6.85 -7.08 8.33
C TYR A 6 -7.50 -8.09 7.37
N ALA A 7 -6.79 -8.37 6.26
CA ALA A 7 -7.20 -9.20 5.14
C ALA A 7 -8.33 -8.65 4.21
N GLU A 8 -9.00 -7.55 4.57
CA GLU A 8 -9.96 -6.85 3.70
C GLU A 8 -9.35 -5.61 3.03
N ASN A 9 -8.70 -4.74 3.81
CA ASN A 9 -8.01 -3.55 3.30
C ASN A 9 -6.58 -3.51 3.81
N ILE A 10 -5.68 -2.92 3.01
CA ILE A 10 -4.27 -2.80 3.34
C ILE A 10 -3.82 -1.33 3.26
N VAL A 11 -2.81 -0.99 4.06
CA VAL A 11 -2.17 0.33 4.00
C VAL A 11 -1.05 0.31 2.97
N VAL A 12 -1.11 1.22 2.00
CA VAL A 12 -0.17 1.29 0.87
C VAL A 12 0.45 2.68 0.75
N GLY A 13 1.78 2.72 0.74
CA GLY A 13 2.56 3.94 0.49
C GLY A 13 2.86 4.08 -0.99
N ILE A 14 2.51 5.22 -1.58
CA ILE A 14 2.71 5.49 -3.02
C ILE A 14 3.63 6.69 -3.18
N VAL A 15 4.67 6.55 -4.01
CA VAL A 15 5.46 7.65 -4.54
C VAL A 15 5.16 7.83 -6.02
N PHE A 16 4.65 9.00 -6.39
CA PHE A 16 4.42 9.39 -7.78
C PHE A 16 4.61 10.91 -7.93
N GLN A 17 5.32 11.34 -8.98
CA GLN A 17 5.66 12.75 -9.21
C GLN A 17 6.34 13.40 -7.99
N ASN A 18 7.25 12.67 -7.36
CA ASN A 18 8.00 13.08 -6.17
C ASN A 18 7.11 13.39 -4.94
N GLN A 19 5.87 12.88 -4.92
CA GLN A 19 4.97 13.02 -3.78
C GLN A 19 4.67 11.66 -3.16
N PHE A 20 4.86 11.58 -1.85
CA PHE A 20 4.48 10.42 -1.05
C PHE A 20 3.05 10.59 -0.54
N ASN A 21 2.21 9.56 -0.67
CA ASN A 21 0.86 9.54 -0.14
C ASN A 21 0.47 8.15 0.38
N TRP A 22 -0.33 8.10 1.44
CA TRP A 22 -0.93 6.86 1.95
C TRP A 22 -2.31 6.60 1.34
N TYR A 23 -2.60 5.33 1.11
CA TYR A 23 -3.91 4.82 0.70
C TYR A 23 -4.32 3.65 1.58
N ILE A 24 -5.62 3.53 1.85
CA ILE A 24 -6.22 2.37 2.51
C ILE A 24 -7.30 1.82 1.60
N SER A 25 -7.06 0.66 1.00
CA SER A 25 -8.01 0.05 0.05
C SER A 25 -7.88 -1.46 0.03
N THR A 26 -8.76 -2.11 -0.73
CA THR A 26 -8.67 -3.56 -0.97
C THR A 26 -7.33 -3.91 -1.62
N LYS A 27 -6.80 -5.07 -1.25
CA LYS A 27 -5.45 -5.50 -1.68
C LYS A 27 -5.37 -5.78 -3.18
N GLU A 28 -6.48 -6.17 -3.80
CA GLU A 28 -6.58 -6.55 -5.20
C GLU A 28 -6.17 -5.40 -6.12
N TYR A 29 -6.47 -4.14 -5.76
CA TYR A 29 -6.13 -2.98 -6.57
C TYR A 29 -4.63 -2.81 -6.83
N TRP A 30 -3.80 -3.40 -5.97
CA TRP A 30 -2.35 -3.24 -5.97
C TRP A 30 -1.59 -4.38 -6.65
N ILE A 31 -2.31 -5.31 -7.28
CA ILE A 31 -1.72 -6.17 -8.31
C ILE A 31 -1.39 -5.27 -9.51
N LEU A 32 -0.10 -5.03 -9.74
CA LEU A 32 0.30 -4.05 -10.75
C LEU A 32 0.11 -4.59 -12.17
N ASP A 33 0.50 -5.83 -12.42
CA ASP A 33 0.34 -6.50 -13.72
C ASP A 33 -0.62 -7.68 -13.63
N TYR A 34 -1.88 -7.44 -13.97
CA TYR A 34 -2.90 -8.49 -13.97
C TYR A 34 -2.70 -9.54 -15.06
N LYS A 35 -1.96 -9.23 -16.14
CA LYS A 35 -1.65 -10.23 -17.18
C LYS A 35 -0.75 -11.31 -16.60
N LYS A 36 0.23 -10.92 -15.79
CA LYS A 36 1.10 -11.85 -15.04
C LYS A 36 0.32 -12.64 -13.98
N TYR A 37 -0.71 -12.02 -13.41
CA TYR A 37 -1.66 -12.68 -12.51
C TYR A 37 -2.62 -13.67 -13.23
N GLY A 38 -2.59 -13.73 -14.57
CA GLY A 38 -3.43 -14.63 -15.37
C GLY A 38 -4.77 -14.03 -15.81
N ILE A 39 -5.03 -12.74 -15.52
CA ILE A 39 -6.22 -12.01 -15.97
C ILE A 39 -5.86 -11.22 -17.23
N ASN A 40 -6.45 -11.61 -18.36
CA ASN A 40 -6.12 -11.06 -19.68
C ASN A 40 -7.22 -10.16 -20.28
N ASN A 41 -8.34 -9.96 -19.58
CA ASN A 41 -9.47 -9.17 -20.07
C ASN A 41 -9.77 -8.04 -19.09
N GLU A 42 -9.51 -6.81 -19.51
CA GLU A 42 -9.74 -5.58 -18.74
C GLU A 42 -11.23 -5.30 -18.44
N ASN A 43 -12.15 -5.87 -19.22
CA ASN A 43 -13.60 -5.75 -18.97
C ASN A 43 -14.09 -6.67 -17.83
N LEU A 44 -13.19 -7.40 -17.18
CA LEU A 44 -13.51 -8.21 -15.99
C LEU A 44 -13.52 -7.37 -14.72
N PHE A 45 -13.00 -6.15 -14.76
CA PHE A 45 -13.01 -5.22 -13.64
C PHE A 45 -14.27 -4.36 -13.71
N ASP A 46 -15.16 -4.51 -12.74
CA ASP A 46 -16.29 -3.59 -12.45
C ASP A 46 -15.93 -2.71 -11.25
N ASN A 47 -14.68 -2.23 -11.22
CA ASN A 47 -14.08 -1.51 -10.11
C ASN A 47 -13.07 -0.45 -10.62
N GLU A 48 -12.30 0.13 -9.72
CA GLU A 48 -11.36 1.23 -9.97
C GLU A 48 -10.19 0.82 -10.89
N ARG A 49 -10.04 -0.47 -11.21
CA ARG A 49 -9.12 -1.00 -12.23
C ARG A 49 -9.74 -1.16 -13.61
N GLU A 50 -11.00 -0.78 -13.82
CA GLU A 50 -11.66 -0.82 -15.14
C GLU A 50 -10.79 -0.10 -16.20
N GLY A 51 -10.45 -0.81 -17.27
CA GLY A 51 -9.57 -0.32 -18.34
C GLY A 51 -8.07 -0.26 -18.02
N ILE A 52 -7.64 -0.64 -16.80
CA ILE A 52 -6.24 -0.57 -16.35
C ILE A 52 -5.74 -1.97 -15.97
N ILE A 53 -5.36 -2.73 -16.99
CA ILE A 53 -4.84 -4.10 -16.82
C ILE A 53 -3.38 -4.14 -16.32
N VAL A 54 -2.58 -3.14 -16.69
CA VAL A 54 -1.23 -2.92 -16.17
C VAL A 54 -1.18 -1.54 -15.54
N LEU A 55 -0.86 -1.50 -14.25
CA LEU A 55 -0.64 -0.30 -13.46
C LEU A 55 0.86 -0.03 -13.40
N ASP A 56 1.29 0.97 -14.16
CA ASP A 56 2.68 1.40 -14.31
C ASP A 56 2.79 2.92 -14.31
N GLU A 57 3.97 3.46 -14.61
CA GLU A 57 4.21 4.91 -14.63
C GLU A 57 3.35 5.69 -15.64
N THR A 58 2.75 5.00 -16.61
CA THR A 58 1.93 5.62 -17.67
C THR A 58 0.44 5.62 -17.33
N THR A 59 -0.03 4.65 -16.52
CA THR A 59 -1.44 4.49 -16.16
C THR A 59 -1.76 4.93 -14.73
N VAL A 60 -0.74 5.08 -13.87
CA VAL A 60 -0.92 5.47 -12.46
C VAL A 60 -1.69 6.75 -12.25
N SER A 61 -1.51 7.76 -13.12
CA SER A 61 -2.25 9.02 -12.96
C SER A 61 -3.76 8.83 -13.11
N GLU A 62 -4.22 7.98 -14.03
CA GLU A 62 -5.64 7.68 -14.19
C GLU A 62 -6.14 6.87 -13.01
N PHE A 63 -5.38 5.86 -12.60
CA PHE A 63 -5.74 4.99 -11.49
C PHE A 63 -5.87 5.75 -10.16
N LEU A 64 -4.89 6.59 -9.79
CA LEU A 64 -4.93 7.36 -8.56
C LEU A 64 -6.11 8.34 -8.51
N ASN A 65 -6.55 8.86 -9.67
CA ASN A 65 -7.77 9.65 -9.75
C ASN A 65 -9.03 8.82 -9.47
N LYS A 66 -9.07 7.55 -9.91
CA LYS A 66 -10.20 6.64 -9.63
C LYS A 66 -10.28 6.25 -8.15
N ILE A 67 -9.14 6.10 -7.48
CA ILE A 67 -9.07 5.72 -6.06
C ILE A 67 -8.84 6.90 -5.10
N ILE A 68 -9.12 8.14 -5.52
CA ILE A 68 -8.80 9.33 -4.72
C ILE A 68 -9.47 9.35 -3.34
N GLU A 69 -10.65 8.72 -3.20
CA GLU A 69 -11.38 8.62 -1.92
C GLU A 69 -10.72 7.68 -0.89
N TYR A 70 -9.81 6.81 -1.34
CA TYR A 70 -9.04 5.91 -0.49
C TYR A 70 -7.73 6.54 0.00
N LYS A 71 -7.37 7.72 -0.53
CA LYS A 71 -6.22 8.49 -0.05
C LYS A 71 -6.49 8.97 1.37
N VAL A 72 -5.50 8.85 2.24
CA VAL A 72 -5.60 9.26 3.65
C VAL A 72 -4.52 10.29 3.98
N GLU A 73 -4.92 11.34 4.68
CA GLU A 73 -3.99 12.33 5.21
C GLU A 73 -3.19 11.75 6.38
N ILE A 74 -1.90 12.09 6.46
CA ILE A 74 -0.98 11.47 7.40
C ILE A 74 -1.40 11.66 8.87
N ASP A 75 -1.87 12.85 9.23
CA ASP A 75 -2.28 13.16 10.60
C ASP A 75 -3.53 12.38 11.00
N GLU A 76 -4.48 12.19 10.08
CA GLU A 76 -5.69 11.39 10.32
C GLU A 76 -5.36 9.91 10.47
N LEU A 77 -4.44 9.39 9.63
CA LEU A 77 -3.98 8.01 9.74
C LEU A 77 -3.28 7.76 11.08
N LYS A 78 -2.44 8.70 11.50
CA LYS A 78 -1.74 8.64 12.79
C LYS A 78 -2.70 8.69 13.97
N GLU A 79 -3.66 9.62 13.97
CA GLU A 79 -4.67 9.73 15.02
C GLU A 79 -5.45 8.42 15.20
N LYS A 80 -5.92 7.84 14.09
CA LYS A 80 -6.68 6.58 14.13
C LYS A 80 -5.86 5.40 14.57
N PHE A 81 -4.63 5.28 14.07
CA PHE A 81 -3.73 4.22 14.48
C PHE A 81 -3.46 4.27 16.00
N LEU A 82 -3.08 5.43 16.53
CA LEU A 82 -2.81 5.59 17.96
C LEU A 82 -4.05 5.35 18.81
N PHE A 83 -5.23 5.81 18.38
CA PHE A 83 -6.49 5.51 19.05
C PHE A 83 -6.80 4.01 19.05
N SER A 84 -6.57 3.31 17.93
CA SER A 84 -6.71 1.86 17.86
C SER A 84 -5.74 1.13 18.78
N VAL A 85 -4.48 1.59 18.88
CA VAL A 85 -3.48 1.05 19.81
C VAL A 85 -3.94 1.17 21.27
N GLU A 86 -4.52 2.30 21.66
CA GLU A 86 -5.05 2.49 23.02
C GLU A 86 -6.20 1.53 23.37
N ILE A 87 -6.94 1.06 22.36
CA ILE A 87 -8.06 0.11 22.53
C ILE A 87 -7.57 -1.33 22.54
N ASP A 88 -6.77 -1.71 21.54
CA ASP A 88 -6.29 -3.07 21.29
C ASP A 88 -5.02 -3.01 20.43
N GLU A 89 -3.87 -2.91 21.11
CA GLU A 89 -2.55 -2.77 20.49
C GLU A 89 -2.24 -3.89 19.49
N ASP A 90 -2.48 -5.15 19.86
CA ASP A 90 -2.15 -6.29 19.02
C ASP A 90 -2.90 -6.22 17.69
N ASN A 91 -4.23 -6.01 17.72
CA ASN A 91 -5.02 -5.91 16.50
C ASN A 91 -4.69 -4.65 15.70
N ALA A 92 -4.46 -3.51 16.36
CA ALA A 92 -4.07 -2.28 15.69
C ALA A 92 -2.75 -2.43 14.91
N ILE A 93 -1.76 -3.14 15.49
CA ILE A 93 -0.48 -3.44 14.83
C ILE A 93 -0.68 -4.28 13.57
N TYR A 94 -1.62 -5.23 13.57
CA TYR A 94 -1.93 -6.03 12.39
C TYR A 94 -2.72 -5.24 11.33
N ASP A 95 -3.79 -4.55 11.73
CA ASP A 95 -4.70 -3.83 10.83
C ASP A 95 -4.00 -2.67 10.11
N TYR A 96 -3.15 -1.93 10.83
CA TYR A 96 -2.47 -0.75 10.30
C TYR A 96 -1.03 -1.04 9.86
N ARG A 97 -0.62 -2.29 9.69
CA ARG A 97 0.73 -2.58 9.19
C ARG A 97 0.87 -2.07 7.73
N PRO A 98 1.84 -1.19 7.41
CA PRO A 98 2.12 -0.81 6.03
C PRO A 98 2.47 -2.08 5.26
N SER A 99 1.67 -2.40 4.25
CA SER A 99 1.77 -3.68 3.54
C SER A 99 2.60 -3.57 2.27
N LEU A 100 2.51 -2.42 1.59
CA LEU A 100 3.18 -2.16 0.32
C LEU A 100 3.80 -0.75 0.30
N LEU A 101 4.96 -0.64 -0.33
CA LEU A 101 5.54 0.60 -0.79
C LEU A 101 5.75 0.52 -2.31
N ILE A 102 5.10 1.38 -3.06
CA ILE A 102 5.17 1.41 -4.52
C ILE A 102 5.70 2.77 -4.95
N ASN A 103 6.81 2.76 -5.69
CA ASN A 103 7.40 3.97 -6.24
C ASN A 103 7.31 3.90 -7.76
N PHE A 104 6.42 4.71 -8.33
CA PHE A 104 6.22 4.81 -9.78
C PHE A 104 7.32 5.61 -10.47
N ASP A 105 7.99 6.51 -9.75
CA ASP A 105 9.09 7.30 -10.29
C ASP A 105 10.36 6.46 -10.46
N GLU A 106 10.64 5.58 -9.48
CA GLU A 106 11.81 4.69 -9.47
C GLU A 106 11.51 3.23 -9.90
N LYS A 107 10.23 2.92 -10.16
CA LYS A 107 9.74 1.64 -10.69
C LYS A 107 10.03 0.44 -9.78
N PHE A 108 9.63 0.54 -8.52
CA PHE A 108 9.70 -0.58 -7.59
C PHE A 108 8.43 -0.78 -6.78
N LEU A 109 8.23 -2.02 -6.33
CA LEU A 109 7.25 -2.42 -5.33
C LEU A 109 7.97 -3.23 -4.25
N TYR A 110 7.83 -2.81 -3.00
CA TYR A 110 8.26 -3.59 -1.84
C TYR A 110 7.05 -4.04 -1.03
N SER A 111 7.04 -5.30 -0.63
CA SER A 111 5.96 -5.90 0.14
C SER A 111 6.46 -6.42 1.49
N THR A 112 5.63 -6.24 2.50
CA THR A 112 5.73 -6.87 3.84
C THR A 112 4.48 -7.70 4.14
N PHE A 113 3.61 -7.88 3.14
CA PHE A 113 2.32 -8.52 3.29
C PHE A 113 2.48 -10.05 3.44
N PRO A 114 2.08 -10.64 4.58
CA PRO A 114 2.45 -12.02 4.94
C PRO A 114 1.69 -13.11 4.18
N GLU A 115 0.74 -12.77 3.29
CA GLU A 115 -0.09 -13.74 2.58
C GLU A 115 0.45 -14.12 1.18
N TYR A 116 -0.08 -15.21 0.62
CA TYR A 116 0.29 -15.80 -0.68
C TYR A 116 0.05 -14.94 -1.93
N THR A 117 -0.36 -13.67 -1.80
CA THR A 117 -0.67 -12.83 -2.97
C THR A 117 0.58 -12.44 -3.77
N SER A 118 1.79 -12.62 -3.22
CA SER A 118 3.08 -12.45 -3.92
C SER A 118 3.14 -11.22 -4.85
N PHE A 119 2.79 -10.04 -4.34
CA PHE A 119 2.70 -8.80 -5.13
C PHE A 119 3.94 -8.51 -5.97
N GLU A 120 5.11 -8.83 -5.41
CA GLU A 120 6.42 -8.70 -6.02
C GLU A 120 6.59 -9.50 -7.32
N GLU A 121 5.78 -10.54 -7.56
CA GLU A 121 5.80 -11.33 -8.79
C GLU A 121 4.92 -10.71 -9.90
N TYR A 122 3.92 -9.90 -9.52
CA TYR A 122 2.92 -9.33 -10.42
C TYR A 122 3.18 -7.84 -10.69
N ILE A 123 4.42 -7.52 -11.02
CA ILE A 123 4.89 -6.16 -11.32
C ILE A 123 5.03 -5.92 -12.83
N PRO A 124 4.98 -4.67 -13.32
CA PRO A 124 5.21 -4.36 -14.73
C PRO A 124 6.62 -4.73 -15.19
N ASP A 125 6.82 -4.83 -16.50
CA ASP A 125 8.15 -5.19 -17.03
C ASP A 125 9.21 -4.14 -16.67
N LYS A 126 10.40 -4.63 -16.30
CA LYS A 126 11.58 -3.83 -15.87
C LYS A 126 11.42 -3.13 -14.52
N TRP A 127 10.36 -3.42 -13.77
CA TRP A 127 10.23 -3.00 -12.38
C TRP A 127 10.99 -3.95 -11.45
N ILE A 128 11.27 -3.46 -10.24
CA ILE A 128 11.85 -4.25 -9.15
C ILE A 128 10.73 -4.61 -8.17
N GLY A 129 10.53 -5.90 -7.90
CA GLY A 129 9.60 -6.40 -6.89
C GLY A 129 10.36 -7.18 -5.85
N GLU A 130 10.23 -6.82 -4.57
CA GLU A 130 10.90 -7.53 -3.47
C GLU A 130 10.00 -7.65 -2.24
N TYR A 131 9.93 -8.86 -1.68
CA TYR A 131 9.40 -9.07 -0.33
C TYR A 131 10.47 -8.67 0.69
N LYS A 132 10.34 -7.48 1.28
CA LYS A 132 11.28 -6.96 2.29
C LYS A 132 10.66 -5.88 3.15
N ASN A 133 11.21 -5.74 4.36
CA ASN A 133 10.92 -4.58 5.21
C ASN A 133 11.42 -3.29 4.54
N PHE A 134 10.51 -2.35 4.30
CA PHE A 134 10.78 -1.05 3.68
C PHE A 134 10.60 0.14 4.64
N TYR A 135 10.27 -0.08 5.91
CA TYR A 135 9.87 1.00 6.83
C TYR A 135 10.98 2.04 7.02
N GLY A 136 12.24 1.62 6.97
CA GLY A 136 13.41 2.50 7.02
C GLY A 136 13.61 3.38 5.78
N LEU A 137 12.90 3.13 4.68
CA LEU A 137 12.96 3.94 3.45
C LEU A 137 11.96 5.11 3.45
N ILE A 138 11.00 5.09 4.37
CA ILE A 138 9.96 6.11 4.47
C ILE A 138 10.49 7.27 5.31
N ASP A 139 10.31 8.50 4.82
CA ASP A 139 10.66 9.70 5.58
C ASP A 139 9.86 9.75 6.90
N GLU A 140 10.49 10.19 7.98
CA GLU A 140 9.87 10.29 9.31
C GLU A 140 8.55 11.08 9.28
N SER A 141 8.43 12.09 8.41
CA SER A 141 7.19 12.88 8.30
C SER A 141 5.98 12.06 7.80
N PHE A 142 6.21 10.90 7.19
CA PHE A 142 5.15 10.01 6.69
C PHE A 142 4.97 8.75 7.55
N LYS A 143 5.74 8.57 8.63
CA LYS A 143 5.57 7.43 9.53
C LYS A 143 4.46 7.71 10.55
N TYR A 144 3.25 7.23 10.25
CA TYR A 144 2.10 7.38 11.16
C TYR A 144 2.22 6.54 12.44
N TRP A 145 3.09 5.53 12.44
CA TRP A 145 3.30 4.61 13.55
C TRP A 145 4.43 5.04 14.50
N CYS A 146 4.89 6.29 14.40
CA CYS A 146 5.85 6.87 15.32
C CYS A 146 5.18 7.95 16.17
N ASN A 147 5.39 7.93 17.49
CA ASN A 147 5.12 9.04 18.39
C ASN A 147 6.42 9.49 19.09
N ASP A 148 6.37 10.54 19.91
CA ASP A 148 7.58 11.12 20.54
C ASP A 148 8.38 10.13 21.40
N ASN A 149 7.79 9.00 21.80
CA ASN A 149 8.40 8.03 22.72
C ASN A 149 8.47 6.60 22.16
N GLU A 150 7.71 6.28 21.11
CA GLU A 150 7.49 4.90 20.65
C GLU A 150 7.44 4.80 19.12
N ASN A 151 8.00 3.71 18.60
CA ASN A 151 7.89 3.29 17.20
C ASN A 151 7.32 1.86 17.19
N TYR A 152 6.06 1.73 16.78
CA TYR A 152 5.31 0.47 16.91
C TYR A 152 5.71 -0.61 15.90
N PHE A 153 6.52 -0.27 14.89
CA PHE A 153 6.98 -1.22 13.87
C PHE A 153 8.51 -1.36 13.81
N GLU A 154 9.23 -0.81 14.79
CA GLU A 154 10.68 -1.03 14.95
C GLU A 154 10.93 -2.37 15.64
N GLY A 155 11.71 -3.25 15.01
CA GLY A 155 12.10 -4.54 15.59
C GLY A 155 11.65 -5.79 14.83
N ASP A 156 10.77 -5.65 13.83
CA ASP A 156 10.41 -6.74 12.90
C ASP A 156 11.51 -6.94 11.84
N ILE A 157 12.69 -7.33 12.32
CA ILE A 157 13.78 -7.91 11.53
C ILE A 157 14.04 -9.29 12.16
N SER A 158 13.39 -10.32 11.65
CA SER A 158 13.85 -11.70 11.83
C SER A 158 13.61 -12.50 10.56
#